data_AF-A0A7J9MFM5-F1
#
_entry.id   AF-A0A7J9MFM5-F1
#
_cell.length_a   1.000
_cell.length_b   1.000
_cell.length_c   1.000
_cell.angle_alpha   90.00
_cell.angle_beta   90.00
_cell.angle_gamma   90.00
#
_symmetry.space_group_name_H-M   'P 1'
#
loop_
_entity.id
_entity.type
_entity.pdbx_description
1 polymer ?
#
loop_
_entity_poly.entity_id
_entity_poly.type
_entity_poly.pdbx_seq_one_letter_code
_entity_poly.pdbx_strand_id
1 'polypeptide(L)'
;MEELRKLEQLHTTLTFMQSHNFVPSSTLDSNRFVANLILLLLQPCGELNLDMKFRLLSEYLPKISVSFLEEASQWVRFETVERDYQEVNDPSGKKDCLPLQINHEEVAMVGLEAMERANSTLEDFCRSYFMFHGVDIDSPLMIFKYFPVLAFTESYIYQLDGLNEKILSIPTEGDTSLAKEFEKMNYQCWAETFANMLEKKDPFRPLLNVLELRGLLNDRIREEFRSGEEYWALERKLCRALTHKMEIFDLSTALLSKVSPRAYELWMISIKDVMRAIHLKSFDYRVLNLLLYQLRGQEINKAKCIFFEVVVKVNDLHMEFLSVSEFLVEISDDLCGYAAG
;
A
#
# COMPACT_ATOMS: atom_id res chain seq x y z
N MET A 1 9.35 -7.64 13.70
CA MET A 1 8.50 -8.22 14.76
C MET A 1 8.98 -9.60 15.20
N GLU A 2 9.29 -10.53 14.29
CA GLU A 2 9.78 -11.88 14.68
C GLU A 2 11.09 -11.86 15.48
N GLU A 3 12.09 -11.06 15.08
CA GLU A 3 13.34 -10.91 15.83
C GLU A 3 13.15 -10.27 17.21
N LEU A 4 12.17 -9.37 17.35
CA LEU A 4 11.82 -8.78 18.65
C LEU A 4 11.14 -9.81 19.56
N ARG A 5 10.28 -10.66 18.99
CA ARG A 5 9.64 -11.76 19.73
C ARG A 5 10.66 -12.80 20.19
N LYS A 6 11.66 -13.13 19.35
CA LYS A 6 12.79 -13.97 19.74
C LYS A 6 13.61 -13.35 20.87
N LEU A 7 13.84 -12.03 20.80
CA LEU A 7 14.56 -11.30 21.84
C LEU A 7 13.78 -11.26 23.16
N GLU A 8 12.46 -11.07 23.10
CA GLU A 8 11.57 -11.12 24.27
C GLU A 8 11.58 -12.52 24.90
N GLN A 9 11.43 -13.57 24.09
CA GLN A 9 11.53 -14.97 24.56
C GLN A 9 12.88 -15.27 25.20
N LEU A 10 13.97 -14.77 24.60
CA LEU A 10 15.32 -14.88 25.16
C LEU A 10 15.42 -14.17 26.51
N HIS A 11 14.87 -12.96 26.63
CA HIS A 11 14.87 -12.19 27.87
C HIS A 11 14.07 -12.90 28.97
N THR A 12 12.86 -13.36 28.69
CA THR A 12 12.03 -14.13 29.64
C THR A 12 12.74 -15.40 30.11
N THR A 13 13.42 -16.11 29.20
CA THR A 13 14.18 -17.32 29.52
C THR A 13 15.37 -17.03 30.42
N LEU A 14 16.07 -15.92 30.20
CA LEU A 14 17.16 -15.47 31.06
C LEU A 14 16.67 -15.12 32.47
N THR A 15 15.56 -14.40 32.60
CA THR A 15 14.94 -14.09 33.90
C THR A 15 14.51 -15.36 34.63
N PHE A 16 13.94 -16.33 33.90
CA PHE A 16 13.58 -17.64 34.44
C PHE A 16 14.81 -18.39 34.97
N MET A 17 15.90 -18.46 34.21
CA MET A 17 17.16 -19.09 34.65
C MET A 17 17.72 -18.43 35.91
N GLN A 18 17.70 -17.10 35.97
CA GLN A 18 18.16 -16.32 37.13
C GLN A 18 17.31 -16.62 38.38
N SER A 19 15.98 -16.71 38.24
CA SER A 19 15.08 -17.01 39.35
C SER A 19 15.27 -18.41 39.95
N HIS A 20 15.84 -19.35 39.19
CA HIS A 20 16.10 -20.74 39.61
C HIS A 20 17.57 -20.99 39.99
N ASN A 21 18.38 -19.93 40.17
CA ASN A 21 19.83 -20.00 40.42
C ASN A 21 20.62 -20.80 39.36
N PHE A 22 20.07 -20.93 38.15
CA PHE A 22 20.72 -21.60 37.03
C PHE A 22 21.60 -20.60 36.28
N VAL A 23 22.72 -20.21 36.92
CA VAL A 23 23.71 -19.29 36.36
C VAL A 23 25.00 -20.04 36.07
N PRO A 24 25.25 -20.48 34.82
CA PRO A 24 26.40 -21.32 34.49
C PRO A 24 27.76 -20.59 34.55
N SER A 25 27.83 -19.26 34.37
CA SER A 25 29.08 -18.49 34.54
C SER A 25 28.86 -16.96 34.64
N SER A 26 29.93 -16.22 34.96
CA SER A 26 29.97 -14.76 35.10
C SER A 26 29.88 -13.96 33.78
N THR A 27 29.78 -14.63 32.63
CA THR A 27 29.80 -14.01 31.29
C THR A 27 28.40 -13.98 30.67
N LEU A 28 28.00 -12.80 30.18
CA LEU A 28 26.70 -12.57 29.55
C LEU A 28 26.46 -13.51 28.34
N ASP A 29 27.51 -13.77 27.56
CA ASP A 29 27.43 -14.61 26.36
C ASP A 29 27.16 -16.08 26.67
N SER A 30 27.73 -16.60 27.77
CA SER A 30 27.46 -17.97 28.21
C SER A 30 26.01 -18.14 28.66
N ASN A 31 25.48 -17.17 29.38
CA ASN A 31 24.08 -17.17 29.79
C ASN A 31 23.15 -17.10 28.57
N ARG A 32 23.51 -16.27 27.58
CA ARG A 32 22.77 -16.15 26.32
C ARG A 32 22.79 -17.46 25.51
N PHE A 33 23.95 -18.11 25.39
CA PHE A 33 24.07 -19.40 24.71
C PHE A 33 23.18 -20.48 25.35
N VAL A 34 23.23 -20.58 26.69
CA VAL A 34 22.44 -21.58 27.43
C VAL A 34 20.94 -21.27 27.33
N ALA A 35 20.53 -20.00 27.38
CA ALA A 35 19.13 -19.62 27.16
C ALA A 35 18.64 -19.99 25.75
N ASN A 36 19.47 -19.77 24.72
CA ASN A 36 19.15 -20.20 23.35
C ASN A 36 19.02 -21.73 23.24
N LEU A 37 19.86 -22.49 23.93
CA LEU A 37 19.77 -23.95 23.97
C LEU A 37 18.46 -24.42 24.64
N ILE A 38 18.03 -23.76 25.71
CA ILE A 38 16.76 -24.06 26.39
C ILE A 38 15.58 -23.76 25.46
N LEU A 39 15.60 -22.61 24.78
CA LEU A 39 14.57 -22.26 23.78
C LEU A 39 14.50 -23.28 22.66
N LEU A 40 15.64 -23.74 22.14
CA LEU A 40 15.71 -24.79 21.13
C LEU A 40 15.06 -26.11 21.60
N LEU A 41 15.27 -26.48 22.87
CA LEU A 41 14.67 -27.67 23.46
C LEU A 41 13.14 -27.58 23.59
N LEU A 42 12.63 -26.38 23.89
CA LEU A 42 11.21 -26.11 24.02
C LEU A 42 10.49 -26.02 22.67
N GLN A 43 11.20 -25.66 21.59
CA GLN A 43 10.61 -25.55 20.25
C GLN A 43 10.12 -26.93 19.74
N PRO A 44 8.91 -27.05 19.17
CA PRO A 44 8.42 -28.32 18.63
C PRO A 44 9.34 -28.84 17.52
N CYS A 45 9.67 -30.13 17.56
CA CYS A 45 10.52 -30.80 16.57
C CYS A 45 9.89 -32.14 16.21
N GLY A 46 8.97 -32.11 15.23
CA GLY A 46 8.16 -33.29 14.86
C GLY A 46 7.40 -33.86 16.05
N GLU A 47 7.39 -35.20 16.18
CA GLU A 47 6.73 -35.93 17.27
C GLU A 47 7.61 -36.09 18.54
N LEU A 48 8.78 -35.44 18.60
CA LEU A 48 9.70 -35.57 19.73
C LEU A 48 9.21 -34.78 20.95
N ASN A 49 8.87 -35.50 22.02
CA ASN A 49 8.61 -34.89 23.33
C ASN A 49 9.91 -34.49 24.06
N LEU A 50 9.79 -33.70 25.13
CA LEU A 50 10.94 -33.17 25.87
C LEU A 50 11.87 -34.26 26.42
N ASP A 51 11.31 -35.37 26.89
CA ASP A 51 12.07 -36.51 27.44
C ASP A 51 12.91 -37.20 26.36
N MET A 52 12.33 -37.42 25.17
CA MET A 52 13.04 -37.97 24.02
C MET A 52 14.17 -37.05 23.54
N LYS A 53 13.92 -35.72 23.49
CA LYS A 53 14.96 -34.74 23.13
C LYS A 53 16.12 -34.78 24.13
N PHE A 54 15.83 -34.87 25.43
CA PHE A 54 16.86 -34.92 26.46
C PHE A 54 17.68 -36.21 26.41
N ARG A 55 17.05 -37.36 26.13
CA ARG A 55 17.74 -38.64 25.90
C ARG A 55 18.68 -38.57 24.70
N LEU A 56 18.23 -38.00 23.58
CA LEU A 56 19.06 -37.83 22.39
C LEU A 56 20.25 -36.90 22.64
N LEU A 57 20.05 -35.77 23.33
CA LEU A 57 21.17 -34.92 23.73
C LEU A 57 22.16 -35.67 24.61
N SER A 58 21.69 -36.43 25.60
CA SER A 58 22.59 -37.18 26.49
C SER A 58 23.41 -38.23 25.74
N GLU A 59 22.84 -38.85 24.69
CA GLU A 59 23.52 -39.86 23.88
C GLU A 59 24.51 -39.27 22.85
N TYR A 60 24.16 -38.15 22.22
CA TYR A 60 24.91 -37.60 21.09
C TYR A 60 25.73 -36.37 21.40
N LEU A 61 25.37 -35.56 22.41
CA LEU A 61 26.17 -34.39 22.81
C LEU A 61 27.61 -34.76 23.19
N PRO A 62 27.90 -35.88 23.89
CA PRO A 62 29.27 -36.31 24.15
C PRO A 62 30.05 -36.73 22.89
N LYS A 63 29.35 -37.03 21.80
CA LYS A 63 29.95 -37.40 20.50
C LYS A 63 30.25 -36.19 19.63
N ILE A 64 29.71 -35.01 19.96
CA ILE A 64 29.96 -33.75 19.25
C ILE A 64 31.30 -33.19 19.74
N SER A 65 32.34 -33.36 18.93
CA SER A 65 33.65 -32.75 19.17
C SER A 65 33.77 -31.37 18.53
N VAL A 66 34.76 -30.59 18.96
CA VAL A 66 35.10 -29.30 18.33
C VAL A 66 35.45 -29.50 16.85
N SER A 67 36.24 -30.53 16.53
CA SER A 67 36.61 -30.85 15.14
C SER A 67 35.41 -31.17 14.25
N PHE A 68 34.39 -31.83 14.80
CA PHE A 68 33.14 -32.10 14.08
C PHE A 68 32.34 -30.81 13.81
N LEU A 69 32.31 -29.87 14.76
CA LEU A 69 31.65 -28.57 14.58
C LEU A 69 32.38 -27.68 13.57
N GLU A 70 33.71 -27.71 13.55
CA GLU A 70 34.53 -27.01 12.56
C GLU A 70 34.25 -27.54 11.15
N GLU A 71 34.18 -28.87 10.98
CA GLU A 71 33.79 -29.50 9.72
C GLU A 71 32.36 -29.11 9.33
N ALA A 72 31.40 -29.18 10.26
CA ALA A 72 30.01 -28.81 10.01
C ALA A 72 29.83 -27.33 9.62
N SER A 73 30.65 -26.42 10.17
CA SER A 73 30.57 -24.99 9.86
C SER A 73 30.92 -24.66 8.39
N GLN A 74 31.68 -25.53 7.72
CA GLN A 74 31.98 -25.38 6.29
C GLN A 74 30.75 -25.64 5.41
N TRP A 75 29.79 -26.42 5.91
CA TRP A 75 28.57 -26.81 5.19
C TRP A 75 27.36 -25.96 5.57
N VAL A 76 27.36 -25.38 6.77
CA VAL A 76 26.30 -24.49 7.26
C VAL A 76 26.67 -23.04 6.95
N ARG A 77 26.09 -22.49 5.87
CA ARG A 77 26.13 -21.04 5.65
C ARG A 77 25.27 -20.35 6.70
N PHE A 78 25.90 -19.76 7.71
CA PHE A 78 25.23 -18.77 8.52
C PHE A 78 25.04 -17.52 7.67
N GLU A 79 23.81 -17.08 7.44
CA GLU A 79 23.52 -15.69 7.13
C GLU A 79 23.78 -14.88 8.40
N THR A 80 25.06 -14.71 8.75
CA THR A 80 25.45 -13.72 9.74
C THR A 80 25.20 -12.35 9.12
N VAL A 81 24.10 -11.72 9.52
CA VAL A 81 23.98 -10.26 9.53
C VAL A 81 24.94 -9.75 10.61
N GLU A 82 26.23 -9.99 10.44
CA GLU A 82 27.25 -9.25 11.16
C GLU A 82 27.36 -7.90 10.46
N ARG A 83 26.66 -6.92 11.06
CA ARG A 83 27.07 -5.53 10.94
C ARG A 83 28.51 -5.46 11.42
N ASP A 84 29.41 -5.45 10.46
CA ASP A 84 30.80 -5.08 10.65
C ASP A 84 30.80 -3.60 11.07
N TYR A 85 30.75 -3.35 12.38
CA TYR A 85 31.16 -2.07 12.95
C TYR A 85 32.68 -2.02 12.88
N GLN A 86 33.21 -1.86 11.68
CA GLN A 86 34.54 -1.31 11.53
C GLN A 86 34.44 0.19 11.84
N GLU A 87 35.12 0.60 12.89
CA GLU A 87 35.39 1.99 13.22
C GLU A 87 35.85 2.73 11.96
N VAL A 88 34.97 3.58 11.43
CA VAL A 88 35.33 4.54 10.39
C VAL A 88 36.18 5.61 11.04
N ASN A 89 37.49 5.40 11.00
CA ASN A 89 38.44 6.51 10.96
C ASN A 89 38.24 7.23 9.62
N ASP A 90 37.65 8.41 9.68
CA ASP A 90 37.68 9.40 8.59
C ASP A 90 39.14 9.68 8.22
N PRO A 91 39.50 9.57 6.93
CA PRO A 91 39.86 10.81 6.28
C PRO A 91 39.37 10.88 4.83
N SER A 92 38.56 11.91 4.56
CA SER A 92 38.61 12.78 3.38
C SER A 92 39.00 12.10 2.06
N GLY A 93 38.02 11.73 1.27
CA GLY A 93 38.25 11.33 -0.11
C GLY A 93 36.96 11.26 -0.90
N LYS A 94 36.62 12.36 -1.60
CA LYS A 94 35.57 12.39 -2.62
C LYS A 94 35.77 11.21 -3.58
N LYS A 95 34.95 10.19 -3.42
CA LYS A 95 34.65 9.24 -4.49
C LYS A 95 33.21 9.47 -4.86
N ASP A 96 33.04 10.14 -5.99
CA ASP A 96 31.77 10.32 -6.67
C ASP A 96 31.08 8.95 -6.76
N CYS A 97 30.02 8.78 -5.97
CA CYS A 97 29.08 7.71 -6.20
C CYS A 97 28.40 8.03 -7.54
N LEU A 98 28.77 7.28 -8.58
CA LEU A 98 28.05 7.27 -9.85
C LEU A 98 26.55 7.15 -9.53
N PRO A 99 25.69 8.08 -9.99
CA PRO A 99 24.26 7.94 -9.82
C PRO A 99 23.85 6.66 -10.55
N LEU A 100 23.33 5.67 -9.81
CA LEU A 100 22.55 4.60 -10.41
C LEU A 100 21.42 5.29 -11.17
N GLN A 101 21.54 5.40 -12.49
CA GLN A 101 20.45 5.78 -13.38
C GLN A 101 19.40 4.67 -13.29
N ILE A 102 18.59 4.72 -12.25
CA ILE A 102 17.33 4.03 -12.20
C ILE A 102 16.46 4.75 -13.24
N ASN A 103 15.97 4.01 -14.23
CA ASN A 103 15.04 4.57 -15.21
C ASN A 103 13.77 5.00 -14.46
N HIS A 104 13.69 6.28 -14.08
CA HIS A 104 12.64 6.84 -13.22
C HIS A 104 11.24 6.75 -13.86
N GLU A 105 11.16 6.49 -15.17
CA GLU A 105 9.89 6.37 -15.90
C GLU A 105 9.12 5.07 -15.64
N GLU A 106 9.74 4.02 -15.09
CA GLU A 106 9.08 2.71 -14.89
C GLU A 106 8.93 2.30 -13.42
N VAL A 107 9.44 3.11 -12.49
CA VAL A 107 9.40 2.81 -11.05
C VAL A 107 8.20 3.51 -10.41
N ALA A 108 7.32 2.75 -9.76
CA ALA A 108 6.27 3.32 -8.94
C ALA A 108 6.89 4.05 -7.74
N MET A 109 6.73 5.36 -7.69
CA MET A 109 7.23 6.22 -6.62
C MET A 109 6.08 6.98 -5.96
N VAL A 110 6.13 7.04 -4.64
CA VAL A 110 5.16 7.72 -3.79
C VAL A 110 5.90 8.73 -2.94
N GLY A 111 5.49 9.99 -3.01
CA GLY A 111 6.00 11.05 -2.14
C GLY A 111 5.44 10.96 -0.72
N LEU A 112 6.21 11.45 0.25
CA LEU A 112 5.81 11.46 1.66
C LEU A 112 4.47 12.17 1.87
N GLU A 113 4.26 13.30 1.19
CA GLU A 113 3.00 14.05 1.27
C GLU A 113 1.78 13.19 0.84
N ALA A 114 1.93 12.42 -0.23
CA ALA A 114 0.86 11.52 -0.69
C ALA A 114 0.59 10.41 0.32
N MET A 115 1.64 9.90 0.98
CA MET A 115 1.49 8.92 2.08
C MET A 115 0.75 9.50 3.28
N GLU A 116 1.12 10.71 3.70
CA GLU A 116 0.49 11.38 4.84
C GLU A 116 -0.99 11.66 4.59
N ARG A 117 -1.34 12.09 3.37
CA ARG A 117 -2.74 12.35 2.98
C ARG A 117 -3.57 11.06 2.88
N ALA A 118 -2.99 9.99 2.33
CA ALA A 118 -3.63 8.68 2.24
C ALA A 118 -3.98 8.05 3.61
N ASN A 119 -3.36 8.49 4.71
CA ASN A 119 -3.59 7.91 6.03
C ASN A 119 -5.05 7.97 6.48
N SER A 120 -5.77 9.05 6.17
CA SER A 120 -7.20 9.18 6.52
C SER A 120 -8.01 8.09 5.83
N THR A 121 -7.88 7.97 4.50
CA THR A 121 -8.55 6.95 3.70
C THR A 121 -8.19 5.55 4.19
N LEU A 122 -6.90 5.31 4.51
CA LEU A 122 -6.45 4.02 5.04
C LEU A 122 -7.02 3.70 6.42
N GLU A 123 -7.13 4.69 7.31
CA GLU A 123 -7.75 4.51 8.62
C GLU A 123 -9.24 4.15 8.46
N ASP A 124 -9.98 4.91 7.66
CA ASP A 124 -11.38 4.66 7.37
C ASP A 124 -11.57 3.29 6.70
N PHE A 125 -10.66 2.93 5.79
CA PHE A 125 -10.65 1.64 5.14
C PHE A 125 -10.49 0.50 6.16
N CYS A 126 -9.51 0.62 7.05
CA CYS A 126 -9.24 -0.39 8.07
C CYS A 126 -10.43 -0.54 9.03
N ARG A 127 -11.00 0.57 9.50
CA ARG A 127 -12.14 0.57 10.43
C ARG A 127 -13.41 0.00 9.81
N SER A 128 -13.66 0.31 8.54
CA SER A 128 -14.95 0.03 7.90
C SER A 128 -14.96 -1.30 7.15
N TYR A 129 -13.83 -1.72 6.56
CA TYR A 129 -13.83 -2.86 5.65
C TYR A 129 -13.13 -4.11 6.17
N PHE A 130 -12.24 -4.02 7.17
CA PHE A 130 -11.57 -5.21 7.71
C PHE A 130 -12.55 -6.26 8.24
N MET A 131 -13.71 -5.83 8.75
CA MET A 131 -14.79 -6.72 9.16
C MET A 131 -15.30 -7.63 8.03
N PHE A 132 -15.38 -7.14 6.79
CA PHE A 132 -15.80 -7.96 5.63
C PHE A 132 -14.73 -8.97 5.22
N HIS A 133 -13.49 -8.75 5.62
CA HIS A 133 -12.37 -9.65 5.38
C HIS A 133 -12.08 -10.57 6.56
N GLY A 134 -12.82 -10.48 7.68
CA GLY A 134 -12.49 -11.21 8.90
C GLY A 134 -11.07 -10.91 9.40
N VAL A 135 -10.60 -9.69 9.16
CA VAL A 135 -9.32 -9.19 9.66
C VAL A 135 -9.59 -8.48 10.98
N ASP A 136 -8.85 -8.86 12.01
CA ASP A 136 -8.87 -8.18 13.29
C ASP A 136 -7.97 -6.94 13.23
N ILE A 137 -8.57 -5.77 13.45
CA ILE A 137 -7.86 -4.48 13.45
C ILE A 137 -6.92 -4.36 14.65
N ASP A 138 -7.21 -5.05 15.74
CA ASP A 138 -6.38 -5.01 16.95
C ASP A 138 -5.15 -5.94 16.83
N SER A 139 -5.01 -6.67 15.72
CA SER A 139 -3.88 -7.58 15.47
C SER A 139 -2.74 -6.85 14.75
N PRO A 140 -1.61 -6.56 15.44
CA PRO A 140 -0.48 -5.89 14.80
C PRO A 140 0.12 -6.73 13.67
N LEU A 141 0.04 -8.06 13.79
CA LEU A 141 0.52 -8.99 12.76
C LEU A 141 -0.20 -8.79 11.43
N MET A 142 -1.53 -8.61 11.46
CA MET A 142 -2.34 -8.45 10.25
C MET A 142 -2.10 -7.07 9.62
N ILE A 143 -1.96 -6.03 10.46
CA ILE A 143 -1.57 -4.69 10.00
C ILE A 143 -0.24 -4.78 9.26
N PHE A 144 0.84 -5.23 9.90
CA PHE A 144 2.16 -5.23 9.25
C PHE A 144 2.28 -6.20 8.08
N LYS A 145 1.38 -7.18 7.96
CA LYS A 145 1.35 -8.10 6.82
C LYS A 145 0.71 -7.49 5.57
N TYR A 146 -0.40 -6.77 5.71
CA TYR A 146 -1.19 -6.29 4.57
C TYR A 146 -1.05 -4.79 4.32
N PHE A 147 -0.92 -4.02 5.40
CA PHE A 147 -0.89 -2.55 5.37
C PHE A 147 0.20 -1.99 4.44
N PRO A 148 1.43 -2.53 4.34
CA PRO A 148 2.43 -1.93 3.45
C PRO A 148 2.00 -1.86 1.97
N VAL A 149 1.27 -2.88 1.48
CA VAL A 149 0.80 -2.91 0.09
C VAL A 149 -0.41 -2.01 -0.10
N LEU A 150 -1.35 -2.03 0.87
CA LEU A 150 -2.53 -1.17 0.85
C LEU A 150 -2.12 0.30 0.91
N ALA A 151 -1.26 0.66 1.86
CA ALA A 151 -0.75 2.01 2.05
C ALA A 151 0.01 2.50 0.82
N PHE A 152 0.90 1.68 0.25
CA PHE A 152 1.62 2.04 -0.96
C PHE A 152 0.67 2.29 -2.14
N THR A 153 -0.33 1.44 -2.32
CA THR A 153 -1.29 1.55 -3.43
C THR A 153 -2.16 2.80 -3.27
N GLU A 154 -2.75 3.00 -2.10
CA GLU A 154 -3.59 4.15 -1.81
C GLU A 154 -2.80 5.45 -1.97
N SER A 155 -1.59 5.52 -1.41
CA SER A 155 -0.75 6.70 -1.54
C SER A 155 -0.38 6.99 -2.98
N TYR A 156 -0.22 5.96 -3.83
CA TYR A 156 0.02 6.15 -5.25
C TYR A 156 -1.20 6.70 -5.98
N ILE A 157 -2.40 6.17 -5.68
CA ILE A 157 -3.68 6.68 -6.21
C ILE A 157 -3.87 8.14 -5.80
N TYR A 158 -3.71 8.45 -4.52
CA TYR A 158 -3.84 9.80 -3.98
C TYR A 158 -2.86 10.80 -4.63
N GLN A 159 -1.64 10.35 -4.94
CA GLN A 159 -0.68 11.17 -5.67
C GLN A 159 -1.19 11.49 -7.08
N LEU A 160 -1.82 10.53 -7.76
CA LEU A 160 -2.42 10.74 -9.08
C LEU A 160 -3.67 11.63 -9.00
N ASP A 161 -4.50 11.50 -7.97
CA ASP A 161 -5.64 12.39 -7.72
C ASP A 161 -5.20 13.84 -7.61
N GLY A 162 -4.19 14.12 -6.78
CA GLY A 162 -3.65 15.47 -6.63
C GLY A 162 -3.02 16.02 -7.92
N LEU A 163 -2.54 15.16 -8.83
CA LEU A 163 -2.10 15.57 -10.16
C LEU A 163 -3.28 15.84 -11.09
N ASN A 164 -4.34 15.04 -11.01
CA ASN A 164 -5.56 15.23 -11.78
C ASN A 164 -6.24 16.58 -11.46
N GLU A 165 -6.30 16.93 -10.17
CA GLU A 165 -6.79 18.24 -9.70
C GLU A 165 -5.94 19.40 -10.24
N LYS A 166 -4.60 19.25 -10.24
CA LYS A 166 -3.69 20.27 -10.77
C LYS A 166 -3.86 20.50 -12.28
N ILE A 167 -4.21 19.47 -13.05
CA ILE A 167 -4.52 19.64 -14.48
C ILE A 167 -5.76 20.54 -14.67
N LEU A 168 -6.71 20.53 -13.72
CA LEU A 168 -7.88 21.40 -13.77
C LEU A 168 -7.59 22.84 -13.37
N SER A 169 -6.53 23.09 -12.60
CA SER A 169 -6.15 24.44 -12.16
C SER A 169 -5.23 25.19 -13.12
N ILE A 170 -4.69 24.54 -14.16
CA ILE A 170 -3.89 25.22 -15.20
C ILE A 170 -4.83 26.10 -16.05
N PRO A 171 -4.68 27.44 -16.02
CA PRO A 171 -5.49 28.33 -16.83
C PRO A 171 -5.17 28.08 -18.32
N THR A 172 -6.21 27.98 -19.13
CA THR A 172 -6.04 28.03 -20.60
C THR A 172 -5.71 29.48 -20.96
N GLU A 173 -4.42 29.76 -21.13
CA GLU A 173 -3.80 31.04 -21.52
C GLU A 173 -3.89 32.20 -20.50
N GLY A 174 -2.74 32.59 -19.92
CA GLY A 174 -2.46 34.01 -19.70
C GLY A 174 -2.09 34.50 -18.29
N ASP A 175 -2.01 33.67 -17.25
CA ASP A 175 -1.69 34.16 -15.90
C ASP A 175 -0.33 33.66 -15.38
N THR A 176 0.70 34.47 -15.59
CA THR A 176 2.12 34.24 -15.24
C THR A 176 2.38 34.26 -13.71
N SER A 177 1.35 34.41 -12.89
CA SER A 177 1.45 34.54 -11.43
C SER A 177 1.51 33.20 -10.70
N LEU A 178 0.76 32.18 -11.15
CA LEU A 178 0.76 30.83 -10.57
C LEU A 178 2.03 30.03 -10.91
N ALA A 179 2.60 30.25 -12.10
CA ALA A 179 3.86 29.62 -12.52
C ALA A 179 5.02 29.89 -11.53
N LYS A 180 4.99 31.02 -10.81
CA LYS A 180 5.99 31.40 -9.80
C LYS A 180 5.84 30.67 -8.46
N GLU A 181 4.65 30.18 -8.11
CA GLU A 181 4.50 29.30 -6.94
C GLU A 181 5.01 27.88 -7.25
N PHE A 182 4.85 27.42 -8.50
CA PHE A 182 5.39 26.15 -8.97
C PHE A 182 6.92 26.11 -9.09
N GLU A 183 7.59 27.25 -9.34
CA GLU A 183 9.06 27.36 -9.37
C GLU A 183 9.74 27.18 -8.00
N LYS A 184 8.99 27.33 -6.89
CA LYS A 184 9.59 27.42 -5.55
C LYS A 184 9.79 26.06 -4.86
N MET A 185 9.13 25.02 -5.35
CA MET A 185 9.37 23.64 -4.93
C MET A 185 9.87 22.88 -6.16
N ASN A 186 10.78 21.93 -5.96
CA ASN A 186 11.48 21.17 -7.01
C ASN A 186 10.57 20.23 -7.86
N TYR A 187 9.30 20.60 -8.01
CA TYR A 187 8.23 19.84 -8.66
C TYR A 187 8.11 20.10 -10.16
N GLN A 188 8.67 21.16 -10.75
CA GLN A 188 8.49 21.42 -12.20
C GLN A 188 9.02 20.29 -13.09
N CYS A 189 10.21 19.75 -12.80
CA CYS A 189 10.77 18.62 -13.54
C CYS A 189 9.91 17.35 -13.41
N TRP A 190 9.28 17.17 -12.25
CA TRP A 190 8.42 16.02 -11.97
C TRP A 190 7.01 16.20 -12.54
N ALA A 191 6.42 17.38 -12.40
CA ALA A 191 5.10 17.72 -12.90
C ALA A 191 5.04 17.65 -14.43
N GLU A 192 6.07 18.10 -15.15
CA GLU A 192 6.14 17.95 -16.61
C GLU A 192 6.32 16.49 -17.04
N THR A 193 7.14 15.71 -16.32
CA THR A 193 7.34 14.28 -16.61
C THR A 193 6.08 13.47 -16.33
N PHE A 194 5.35 13.78 -15.25
CA PHE A 194 4.12 13.10 -14.84
C PHE A 194 2.88 13.60 -15.59
N ALA A 195 2.79 14.88 -15.97
CA ALA A 195 1.76 15.37 -16.87
C ALA A 195 1.86 14.69 -18.24
N ASN A 196 3.10 14.49 -18.75
CA ASN A 196 3.31 13.65 -19.93
C ASN A 196 2.92 12.17 -19.69
N MET A 197 3.06 11.63 -18.47
CA MET A 197 2.53 10.30 -18.16
C MET A 197 0.99 10.28 -18.19
N LEU A 198 0.30 11.21 -17.54
CA LEU A 198 -1.17 11.28 -17.50
C LEU A 198 -1.81 11.58 -18.87
N GLU A 199 -1.14 12.39 -19.72
CA GLU A 199 -1.67 12.76 -21.03
C GLU A 199 -1.28 11.81 -22.17
N LYS A 200 -0.18 11.05 -22.06
CA LYS A 200 0.36 10.22 -23.16
C LYS A 200 0.68 8.76 -22.81
N LYS A 201 0.70 8.35 -21.54
CA LYS A 201 0.96 6.96 -21.09
C LYS A 201 -0.14 6.46 -20.14
N ASP A 202 -0.16 5.15 -19.91
CA ASP A 202 -0.94 4.50 -18.87
C ASP A 202 -0.42 4.95 -17.49
N PRO A 203 -1.17 5.76 -16.71
CA PRO A 203 -0.70 6.34 -15.45
C PRO A 203 -0.53 5.29 -14.36
N PHE A 204 -1.25 4.17 -14.44
CA PHE A 204 -1.15 3.09 -13.47
C PHE A 204 -0.05 2.09 -13.80
N ARG A 205 0.51 2.10 -15.01
CA ARG A 205 1.55 1.15 -15.45
C ARG A 205 2.66 0.90 -14.42
N PRO A 206 3.28 1.91 -13.78
CA PRO A 206 4.31 1.63 -12.77
C PRO A 206 3.76 0.85 -11.57
N LEU A 207 2.56 1.18 -11.10
CA LEU A 207 1.89 0.48 -10.00
C LEU A 207 1.47 -0.94 -10.42
N LEU A 208 0.93 -1.10 -11.63
CA LEU A 208 0.56 -2.41 -12.20
C LEU A 208 1.76 -3.35 -12.24
N ASN A 209 2.93 -2.86 -12.67
CA ASN A 209 4.17 -3.63 -12.68
C ASN A 209 4.55 -4.12 -11.27
N VAL A 210 4.43 -3.27 -10.25
CA VAL A 210 4.72 -3.65 -8.85
C VAL A 210 3.76 -4.73 -8.36
N LEU A 211 2.46 -4.59 -8.65
CA LEU A 211 1.44 -5.55 -8.26
C LEU A 211 1.61 -6.89 -8.98
N GLU A 212 2.00 -6.87 -10.26
CA GLU A 212 2.26 -8.06 -11.07
C GLU A 212 3.48 -8.82 -10.55
N LEU A 213 4.59 -8.13 -10.26
CA LEU A 213 5.80 -8.73 -9.68
C LEU A 213 5.55 -9.40 -8.32
N ARG A 214 4.55 -8.92 -7.57
CA ARG A 214 4.14 -9.53 -6.28
C ARG A 214 3.06 -10.60 -6.43
N GLY A 215 2.61 -10.92 -7.65
CA GLY A 215 1.55 -11.89 -7.91
C GLY A 215 0.18 -11.46 -7.39
N LEU A 216 -0.03 -10.15 -7.19
CA LEU A 216 -1.28 -9.58 -6.69
C LEU A 216 -2.20 -9.10 -7.81
N LEU A 217 -1.65 -8.85 -9.00
CA LEU A 217 -2.40 -8.33 -10.12
C LEU A 217 -3.28 -9.41 -10.76
N ASN A 218 -4.55 -9.07 -10.99
CA ASN A 218 -5.51 -9.88 -11.73
C ASN A 218 -6.37 -8.99 -12.64
N ASP A 219 -7.16 -9.61 -13.51
CA ASP A 219 -7.97 -8.89 -14.50
C ASP A 219 -9.01 -7.98 -13.87
N ARG A 220 -9.54 -8.33 -12.68
CA ARG A 220 -10.51 -7.48 -11.98
C ARG A 220 -9.84 -6.21 -11.46
N ILE A 221 -8.66 -6.32 -10.85
CA ILE A 221 -7.90 -5.15 -10.39
C ILE A 221 -7.52 -4.25 -11.57
N ARG A 222 -7.14 -4.81 -12.72
CA ARG A 222 -6.88 -4.03 -13.94
C ARG A 222 -8.13 -3.25 -14.40
N GLU A 223 -9.31 -3.87 -14.32
CA GLU A 223 -10.56 -3.21 -14.68
C GLU A 223 -10.92 -2.06 -13.72
N GLU A 224 -10.66 -2.22 -12.42
CA GLU A 224 -10.87 -1.13 -11.46
C GLU A 224 -9.92 0.05 -11.70
N PHE A 225 -8.66 -0.19 -12.08
CA PHE A 225 -7.76 0.89 -12.49
C PHE A 225 -8.22 1.60 -13.77
N ARG A 226 -8.72 0.85 -14.77
CA ARG A 226 -9.38 1.46 -15.96
C ARG A 226 -10.60 2.30 -15.58
N SER A 227 -11.36 1.84 -14.58
CA SER A 227 -12.49 2.58 -14.03
C SER A 227 -12.05 3.91 -13.39
N GLY A 228 -10.90 3.92 -12.71
CA GLY A 228 -10.28 5.14 -12.18
C GLY A 228 -9.85 6.13 -13.27
N GLU A 229 -9.27 5.65 -14.37
CA GLU A 229 -8.94 6.51 -15.51
C GLU A 229 -10.19 7.15 -16.13
N GLU A 230 -11.26 6.36 -16.29
CA GLU A 230 -12.56 6.84 -16.77
C GLU A 230 -13.16 7.86 -15.79
N TYR A 231 -13.08 7.59 -14.48
CA TYR A 231 -13.51 8.52 -13.43
C TYR A 231 -12.80 9.87 -13.56
N TRP A 232 -11.46 9.89 -13.61
CA TRP A 232 -10.72 11.14 -13.75
C TRP A 232 -11.04 11.88 -15.04
N ALA A 233 -11.28 11.18 -16.14
CA ALA A 233 -11.71 11.81 -17.39
C ALA A 233 -13.09 12.48 -17.27
N LEU A 234 -14.03 11.82 -16.59
CA LEU A 234 -15.36 12.36 -16.30
C LEU A 234 -15.28 13.53 -15.31
N GLU A 235 -14.49 13.42 -14.25
CA GLU A 235 -14.25 14.49 -13.28
C GLU A 235 -13.73 15.75 -13.99
N ARG A 236 -12.70 15.61 -14.83
CA ARG A 236 -12.17 16.73 -15.62
C ARG A 236 -13.23 17.32 -16.55
N LYS A 237 -14.05 16.49 -17.19
CA LYS A 237 -15.14 16.94 -18.08
C LYS A 237 -16.20 17.73 -17.31
N LEU A 238 -16.65 17.21 -16.17
CA LEU A 238 -17.69 17.79 -15.33
C LEU A 238 -17.22 19.09 -14.70
N CYS A 239 -16.00 19.11 -14.12
CA CYS A 239 -15.41 20.31 -13.53
C CYS A 239 -15.24 21.43 -14.57
N ARG A 240 -14.72 21.13 -15.78
CA ARG A 240 -14.64 22.13 -16.86
C ARG A 240 -16.02 22.69 -17.23
N ALA A 241 -17.02 21.82 -17.37
CA ALA A 241 -18.37 22.26 -17.71
C ALA A 241 -18.98 23.17 -16.61
N LEU A 242 -18.69 22.90 -15.34
CA LEU A 242 -19.12 23.73 -14.20
C LEU A 242 -18.42 25.09 -14.19
N THR A 243 -17.10 25.13 -14.32
CA THR A 243 -16.32 26.39 -14.35
C THR A 243 -16.83 27.32 -15.45
N HIS A 244 -17.00 26.80 -16.66
CA HIS A 244 -17.48 27.59 -17.79
C HIS A 244 -18.96 28.00 -17.67
N LYS A 245 -19.81 27.19 -17.03
CA LYS A 245 -21.19 27.60 -16.74
C LYS A 245 -21.21 28.77 -15.75
N MET A 246 -20.32 28.77 -14.76
CA MET A 246 -20.19 29.84 -13.77
C MET A 246 -19.67 31.14 -14.40
N GLU A 247 -18.65 31.04 -15.28
CA GLU A 247 -18.13 32.18 -16.06
C GLU A 247 -19.21 32.83 -16.95
N ILE A 248 -20.12 32.04 -17.55
CA ILE A 248 -21.22 32.56 -18.37
C ILE A 248 -22.28 33.30 -17.53
N PHE A 249 -22.50 32.90 -16.28
CA PHE A 249 -23.40 33.62 -15.37
C PHE A 249 -22.78 34.94 -14.88
N ASP A 250 -21.46 35.00 -14.74
CA ASP A 250 -20.72 36.20 -14.34
C ASP A 250 -20.50 37.21 -15.49
N LEU A 251 -20.36 36.75 -16.73
CA LEU A 251 -20.41 37.62 -17.90
C LEU A 251 -21.87 38.00 -18.20
N SER A 252 -22.28 39.18 -17.76
CA SER A 252 -23.61 39.75 -18.01
C SER A 252 -24.14 39.50 -19.42
N THR A 253 -25.46 39.37 -19.51
CA THR A 253 -26.40 39.12 -20.62
C THR A 253 -26.16 39.80 -22.00
N ALA A 254 -25.05 40.49 -22.24
CA ALA A 254 -24.74 41.19 -23.48
C ALA A 254 -24.05 40.32 -24.57
N LEU A 255 -23.36 39.23 -24.21
CA LEU A 255 -22.59 38.40 -25.16
C LEU A 255 -23.32 37.15 -25.68
N LEU A 256 -24.43 36.76 -25.06
CA LEU A 256 -25.22 35.57 -25.42
C LEU A 256 -25.84 35.62 -26.83
N SER A 257 -25.84 36.79 -27.49
CA SER A 257 -26.31 36.93 -28.88
C SER A 257 -25.29 36.50 -29.96
N LYS A 258 -24.03 36.21 -29.59
CA LYS A 258 -22.95 35.91 -30.55
C LYS A 258 -22.34 34.51 -30.44
N VAL A 259 -22.77 33.69 -29.47
CA VAL A 259 -22.23 32.34 -29.28
C VAL A 259 -22.99 31.35 -30.17
N SER A 260 -22.26 30.63 -31.02
CA SER A 260 -22.81 29.66 -31.96
C SER A 260 -23.59 28.54 -31.24
N PRO A 261 -24.80 28.16 -31.70
CA PRO A 261 -25.61 27.08 -31.10
C PRO A 261 -24.89 25.73 -30.98
N ARG A 262 -23.91 25.47 -31.87
CA ARG A 262 -23.07 24.26 -31.83
C ARG A 262 -22.13 24.17 -30.63
N ALA A 263 -21.82 25.29 -29.98
CA ALA A 263 -21.02 25.30 -28.76
C ALA A 263 -21.84 24.88 -27.53
N TYR A 264 -23.18 24.90 -27.56
CA TYR A 264 -23.97 24.51 -26.40
C TYR A 264 -24.12 22.99 -26.24
N GLU A 265 -24.13 22.22 -27.34
CA GLU A 265 -24.25 20.75 -27.29
C GLU A 265 -23.00 20.06 -26.73
N LEU A 266 -21.81 20.63 -26.92
CA LEU A 266 -20.55 20.03 -26.45
C LEU A 266 -20.31 20.20 -24.94
N TRP A 267 -21.08 21.08 -24.30
CA TRP A 267 -20.89 21.53 -22.91
C TRP A 267 -22.04 21.16 -21.97
N MET A 268 -22.99 20.36 -22.46
CA MET A 268 -24.12 19.94 -21.67
C MET A 268 -23.70 18.83 -20.70
N ILE A 269 -23.71 19.13 -19.40
CA ILE A 269 -23.56 18.13 -18.35
C ILE A 269 -24.69 17.11 -18.50
N SER A 270 -24.33 15.89 -18.88
CA SER A 270 -25.28 14.78 -18.98
C SER A 270 -25.46 14.13 -17.62
N ILE A 271 -26.71 13.90 -17.20
CA ILE A 271 -27.01 13.12 -15.99
C ILE A 271 -26.33 11.74 -16.05
N LYS A 272 -26.20 11.16 -17.26
CA LYS A 272 -25.51 9.88 -17.44
C LYS A 272 -24.02 9.96 -17.06
N ASP A 273 -23.37 11.07 -17.38
CA ASP A 273 -21.94 11.27 -17.06
C ASP A 273 -21.75 11.45 -15.55
N VAL A 274 -22.66 12.19 -14.90
CA VAL A 274 -22.66 12.38 -13.44
C VAL A 274 -22.89 11.06 -12.72
N MET A 275 -23.92 10.31 -13.11
CA MET A 275 -24.21 9.00 -12.51
C MET A 275 -23.05 8.03 -12.71
N ARG A 276 -22.42 8.04 -13.90
CA ARG A 276 -21.24 7.22 -14.19
C ARG A 276 -20.05 7.64 -13.33
N ALA A 277 -19.77 8.93 -13.19
CA ALA A 277 -18.69 9.42 -12.34
C ALA A 277 -18.88 8.97 -10.89
N ILE A 278 -20.08 9.11 -10.32
CA ILE A 278 -20.36 8.68 -8.94
C ILE A 278 -20.13 7.17 -8.77
N HIS A 279 -20.59 6.34 -9.72
CA HIS A 279 -20.37 4.89 -9.62
C HIS A 279 -18.89 4.51 -9.67
N LEU A 280 -18.08 5.26 -10.42
CA LEU A 280 -16.67 5.00 -10.59
C LEU A 280 -15.82 5.59 -9.44
N LYS A 281 -16.34 6.56 -8.69
CA LYS A 281 -15.62 7.30 -7.64
C LYS A 281 -14.93 6.38 -6.62
N SER A 282 -15.63 5.34 -6.17
CA SER A 282 -15.08 4.38 -5.18
C SER A 282 -14.10 3.33 -5.75
N PHE A 283 -13.45 3.58 -6.90
CA PHE A 283 -12.54 2.61 -7.51
C PHE A 283 -11.32 2.31 -6.62
N ASP A 284 -10.81 3.30 -5.91
CA ASP A 284 -9.77 3.22 -4.89
C ASP A 284 -10.12 2.18 -3.82
N TYR A 285 -11.28 2.31 -3.18
CA TYR A 285 -11.79 1.36 -2.19
C TYR A 285 -12.01 -0.04 -2.77
N ARG A 286 -12.48 -0.14 -4.02
CA ARG A 286 -12.62 -1.44 -4.71
C ARG A 286 -11.28 -2.09 -4.97
N VAL A 287 -10.27 -1.34 -5.42
CA VAL A 287 -8.89 -1.81 -5.58
C VAL A 287 -8.32 -2.30 -4.24
N LEU A 288 -8.45 -1.51 -3.17
CA LEU A 288 -7.95 -1.90 -1.84
C LEU A 288 -8.61 -3.19 -1.32
N ASN A 289 -9.93 -3.32 -1.49
CA ASN A 289 -10.64 -4.54 -1.12
C ASN A 289 -10.17 -5.76 -1.94
N LEU A 290 -10.00 -5.62 -3.26
CA LEU A 290 -9.49 -6.69 -4.11
C LEU A 290 -8.06 -7.10 -3.75
N LEU A 291 -7.19 -6.13 -3.46
CA LEU A 291 -5.83 -6.37 -2.99
C LEU A 291 -5.83 -7.12 -1.66
N LEU A 292 -6.71 -6.76 -0.72
CA LEU A 292 -6.81 -7.45 0.55
C LEU A 292 -7.28 -8.92 0.39
N TYR A 293 -8.21 -9.19 -0.53
CA TYR A 293 -8.58 -10.58 -0.87
C TYR A 293 -7.38 -11.37 -1.41
N GLN A 294 -6.59 -10.76 -2.31
CA GLN A 294 -5.39 -11.40 -2.88
C GLN A 294 -4.31 -11.65 -1.83
N LEU A 295 -4.01 -10.66 -0.99
CA LEU A 295 -3.02 -10.76 0.08
C LEU A 295 -3.37 -11.85 1.12
N ARG A 296 -4.65 -12.14 1.29
CA ARG A 296 -5.15 -13.19 2.18
C ARG A 296 -5.17 -14.58 1.53
N GLY A 297 -4.83 -14.69 0.25
CA GLY A 297 -4.89 -15.95 -0.49
C GLY A 297 -6.32 -16.44 -0.74
N GLN A 298 -7.31 -15.55 -0.64
CA GLN A 298 -8.67 -15.84 -1.09
C GLN A 298 -8.69 -15.62 -2.61
N GLU A 299 -8.40 -16.68 -3.38
CA GLU A 299 -8.45 -16.62 -4.84
C GLU A 299 -9.81 -16.06 -5.30
N ILE A 300 -9.76 -15.05 -6.18
CA ILE A 300 -10.94 -14.39 -6.77
C ILE A 300 -11.86 -15.37 -7.52
N ASN A 301 -11.42 -16.60 -7.80
CA ASN A 301 -12.25 -17.62 -8.43
C ASN A 301 -11.80 -19.03 -7.99
N LYS A 302 -12.17 -19.50 -6.78
CA LYS A 302 -12.21 -20.95 -6.48
C LYS A 302 -12.91 -21.34 -5.17
N ALA A 303 -14.03 -20.70 -4.83
CA ALA A 303 -14.96 -21.32 -3.88
C ALA A 303 -15.75 -22.43 -4.60
N LYS A 304 -15.22 -23.66 -4.58
CA LYS A 304 -15.96 -24.86 -5.02
C LYS A 304 -16.97 -25.21 -3.92
N CYS A 305 -18.11 -24.51 -3.89
CA CYS A 305 -19.25 -24.92 -3.07
C CYS A 305 -19.85 -26.20 -3.67
N ILE A 306 -19.97 -27.25 -2.85
CA ILE A 306 -20.38 -28.60 -3.27
C ILE A 306 -21.92 -28.72 -3.41
N PHE A 307 -22.69 -27.68 -3.11
CA PHE A 307 -24.15 -27.73 -3.19
C PHE A 307 -24.69 -26.43 -3.79
N PHE A 308 -25.34 -26.56 -4.95
CA PHE A 308 -26.02 -25.54 -5.73
C PHE A 308 -25.14 -24.49 -6.43
N GLU A 309 -25.27 -24.48 -7.76
CA GLU A 309 -24.73 -23.52 -8.72
C GLU A 309 -25.44 -22.15 -8.59
N VAL A 310 -25.20 -21.49 -7.47
CA VAL A 310 -25.36 -20.04 -7.32
C VAL A 310 -23.96 -19.51 -7.05
N VAL A 311 -23.15 -19.44 -8.10
CA VAL A 311 -21.86 -18.73 -8.07
C VAL A 311 -22.16 -17.24 -8.18
N VAL A 312 -22.83 -16.66 -7.19
CA VAL A 312 -22.68 -15.23 -6.93
C VAL A 312 -21.30 -15.12 -6.30
N LYS A 313 -20.32 -14.64 -7.07
CA LYS A 313 -18.99 -14.38 -6.52
C LYS A 313 -19.20 -13.41 -5.36
N VAL A 314 -18.84 -13.82 -4.15
CA VAL A 314 -18.91 -12.97 -2.95
C VAL A 314 -18.29 -11.59 -3.23
N ASN A 315 -17.27 -11.56 -4.09
CA ASN A 315 -16.59 -10.36 -4.53
C ASN A 315 -17.42 -9.47 -5.45
N ASP A 316 -18.21 -10.00 -6.38
CA ASP A 316 -19.00 -9.17 -7.31
C ASP A 316 -20.10 -8.42 -6.54
N LEU A 317 -20.75 -9.10 -5.59
CA LEU A 317 -21.73 -8.47 -4.69
C LEU A 317 -21.09 -7.43 -3.77
N HIS A 318 -19.88 -7.71 -3.26
CA HIS A 318 -19.14 -6.74 -2.45
C HIS A 318 -18.72 -5.51 -3.27
N MET A 319 -18.24 -5.68 -4.51
CA MET A 319 -17.90 -4.56 -5.39
C MET A 319 -19.14 -3.74 -5.79
N GLU A 320 -20.28 -4.40 -6.03
CA GLU A 320 -21.55 -3.72 -6.29
C GLU A 320 -22.01 -2.93 -5.05
N PHE A 321 -21.92 -3.53 -3.86
CA PHE A 321 -22.20 -2.85 -2.60
C PHE A 321 -21.35 -1.59 -2.44
N LEU A 322 -20.04 -1.65 -2.72
CA LEU A 322 -19.14 -0.49 -2.63
C LEU A 322 -19.50 0.63 -3.61
N SER A 323 -19.98 0.29 -4.80
CA SER A 323 -20.44 1.28 -5.78
C SER A 323 -21.74 1.94 -5.34
N VAL A 324 -22.67 1.16 -4.77
CA VAL A 324 -23.94 1.68 -4.25
C VAL A 324 -23.77 2.46 -2.95
N SER A 325 -22.89 2.04 -2.05
CA SER A 325 -22.63 2.74 -0.79
C SER A 325 -22.08 4.13 -1.05
N GLU A 326 -21.18 4.27 -2.02
CA GLU A 326 -20.63 5.56 -2.44
C GLU A 326 -21.74 6.53 -2.89
N PHE A 327 -22.65 6.04 -3.72
CA PHE A 327 -23.81 6.83 -4.17
C PHE A 327 -24.69 7.30 -3.00
N LEU A 328 -24.88 6.46 -1.97
CA LEU A 328 -25.66 6.82 -0.79
C LEU A 328 -24.94 7.85 0.10
N VAL A 329 -23.62 7.77 0.21
CA VAL A 329 -22.80 8.74 0.94
C VAL A 329 -22.90 10.11 0.28
N GLU A 330 -22.74 10.20 -1.04
CA GLU A 330 -22.85 11.47 -1.78
C GLU A 330 -24.24 12.12 -1.60
N ILE A 331 -25.31 11.33 -1.69
CA ILE A 331 -26.67 11.84 -1.43
C ILE A 331 -26.81 12.33 0.02
N SER A 332 -26.24 11.60 0.97
CA SER A 332 -26.30 11.97 2.39
C SER A 332 -25.56 13.28 2.68
N ASP A 333 -24.38 13.47 2.09
CA ASP A 333 -23.57 14.67 2.25
C ASP A 333 -24.27 15.89 1.64
N ASP A 334 -24.83 15.74 0.44
CA ASP A 334 -25.63 16.78 -0.21
C ASP A 334 -26.86 17.16 0.64
N LEU A 335 -27.63 16.16 1.12
CA LEU A 335 -28.81 16.39 1.95
C LEU A 335 -28.48 17.06 3.29
N CYS A 336 -27.36 16.69 3.92
CA CYS A 336 -26.88 17.34 5.13
C CYS A 336 -26.49 18.81 4.87
N GLY A 337 -25.90 19.11 3.70
CA GLY A 337 -25.61 20.47 3.26
C GLY A 337 -26.86 21.35 3.13
N TYR A 338 -27.96 20.81 2.59
CA TYR A 338 -29.24 21.53 2.48
C TYR A 338 -29.98 21.70 3.81
N ALA A 339 -29.76 20.82 4.79
CA ALA A 339 -30.37 20.94 6.12
C ALA A 339 -29.66 21.98 7.02
N ALA A 340 -28.43 22.36 6.67
CA ALA A 340 -27.58 23.28 7.43
C ALA A 340 -27.53 24.72 6.86
N GLY A 341 -28.17 24.99 5.70
CA GLY A 341 -28.38 26.32 5.13
C GLY A 341 -29.84 26.75 5.24
#